data_AF-A0A355S705-F1
#
_entry.id   AF-A0A355S705-F1
#
_cell.length_a   1.000
_cell.length_b   1.000
_cell.length_c   1.000
_cell.angle_alpha   90.00
_cell.angle_beta   90.00
_cell.angle_gamma   90.00
#
_symmetry.space_group_name_H-M   'P 1'
#
loop_
_entity.id
_entity.type
_entity.pdbx_description
1 polymer ?
#
loop_
_entity_poly.entity_id
_entity_poly.type
_entity_poly.pdbx_seq_one_letter_code
_entity_poly.pdbx_strand_id
1 'polypeptide(L)'
;MRFAILSLGLLTGFLGLVLPADAEDSWPSWRGARGDGSSPDEVVPLQWNVQKNTIWKMSLPGKGHASPIVWKDHVFVVAAVEDRRVLLCLDRRSGEEKWEETVLISAREPTHRRNSLASSTPVTDGDLVYVSFLDG
;
A
#
# COMPACT_ATOMS: atom_id res chain seq x y z
N MET A 1 37.92 31.30 -46.49
CA MET A 1 36.47 31.14 -46.23
C MET A 1 36.21 29.66 -46.00
N ARG A 2 35.69 29.28 -44.83
CA ARG A 2 35.59 27.89 -44.35
C ARG A 2 34.25 27.27 -44.79
N PHE A 3 34.28 26.07 -45.35
CA PHE A 3 33.10 25.23 -45.58
C PHE A 3 32.82 24.40 -44.33
N ALA A 4 31.56 24.35 -43.90
CA ALA A 4 31.10 23.51 -42.79
C ALA A 4 30.59 22.17 -43.33
N ILE A 5 31.06 21.06 -42.76
CA ILE A 5 30.53 19.71 -43.01
C ILE A 5 29.59 19.38 -41.84
N LEU A 6 28.31 19.14 -42.14
CA LEU A 6 27.33 18.61 -41.19
C LEU A 6 27.51 17.10 -41.08
N SER A 7 27.91 16.63 -39.89
CA SER A 7 27.92 15.21 -39.55
C SER A 7 26.62 14.88 -38.83
N LEU A 8 25.71 14.15 -39.48
CA LEU A 8 24.50 13.61 -38.88
C LEU A 8 24.87 12.36 -38.06
N GLY A 9 25.00 12.52 -36.74
CA GLY A 9 25.21 11.40 -35.81
C GLY A 9 23.93 10.59 -35.64
N LEU A 10 23.96 9.32 -36.04
CA LEU A 10 22.87 8.37 -35.82
C LEU A 10 22.80 8.05 -34.32
N LEU A 11 21.85 8.65 -33.60
CA LEU A 11 21.55 8.30 -32.21
C LEU A 11 20.82 6.94 -32.24
N THR A 12 21.56 5.84 -32.08
CA THR A 12 20.97 4.53 -31.77
C THR A 12 20.28 4.62 -30.43
N GLY A 13 18.97 4.92 -30.45
CA GLY A 13 18.12 4.89 -29.29
C GLY A 13 18.05 3.47 -28.74
N PHE A 14 18.69 3.23 -27.61
CA PHE A 14 18.45 2.05 -26.80
C PHE A 14 17.04 2.20 -26.23
N LEU A 15 16.05 1.65 -26.94
CA LEU A 15 14.70 1.50 -26.42
C LEU A 15 14.79 0.44 -25.33
N GLY A 16 15.16 0.86 -24.12
CA GLY A 16 15.11 0.02 -22.94
C GLY A 16 13.69 -0.49 -22.79
N LEU A 17 13.50 -1.79 -22.98
CA LEU A 17 12.27 -2.47 -22.63
C LEU A 17 12.06 -2.25 -21.13
N VAL A 18 11.16 -1.33 -20.77
CA VAL A 18 10.68 -1.19 -19.40
C VAL A 18 9.81 -2.42 -19.18
N LEU A 19 10.39 -3.47 -18.61
CA LEU A 19 9.61 -4.55 -18.05
C LEU A 19 8.77 -3.96 -16.92
N PRO A 20 7.44 -4.20 -16.87
CA PRO A 20 6.66 -3.84 -15.70
C PRO A 20 7.31 -4.52 -14.50
N ALA A 21 7.72 -3.75 -13.49
CA ALA A 21 8.26 -4.31 -12.26
C ALA A 21 7.22 -5.27 -11.69
N ASP A 22 7.61 -6.52 -11.45
CA ASP A 22 6.70 -7.60 -11.08
C ASP A 22 5.81 -7.21 -9.89
N ALA A 23 4.54 -6.92 -10.21
CA ALA A 23 3.47 -6.69 -9.24
C ALA A 23 2.96 -8.01 -8.64
N GLU A 24 3.57 -9.14 -8.99
CA GLU A 24 3.11 -10.49 -8.67
C GLU A 24 3.05 -10.72 -7.15
N ASP A 25 3.96 -10.09 -6.39
CA ASP A 25 4.00 -10.15 -4.93
C ASP A 25 3.22 -9.03 -4.22
N SER A 26 2.50 -8.17 -4.95
CA SER A 26 1.79 -7.02 -4.39
C SER A 26 0.27 -7.21 -4.32
N TRP A 27 -0.34 -6.57 -3.33
CA TRP A 27 -1.79 -6.56 -3.08
C TRP A 27 -2.28 -5.11 -2.97
N PRO A 28 -2.35 -4.35 -4.09
CA PRO A 28 -2.44 -2.89 -4.07
C PRO A 28 -3.79 -2.32 -3.63
N SER A 29 -4.84 -3.15 -3.55
CA SER A 29 -6.20 -2.70 -3.29
C SER A 29 -7.03 -3.77 -2.57
N TRP A 30 -8.23 -3.40 -2.12
CA TRP A 30 -9.21 -4.38 -1.65
C TRP A 30 -9.44 -5.46 -2.70
N ARG A 31 -9.30 -6.73 -2.31
CA ARG A 31 -9.36 -7.93 -3.18
C ARG A 31 -8.18 -8.08 -4.17
N GLY A 32 -7.08 -7.35 -3.97
CA GLY A 32 -5.80 -7.63 -4.61
C GLY A 32 -5.70 -7.09 -6.03
N ALA A 33 -4.61 -7.44 -6.73
CA ALA A 33 -4.29 -6.89 -8.05
C ALA A 33 -5.36 -7.19 -9.11
N ARG A 34 -6.04 -8.35 -9.01
CA ARG A 34 -7.12 -8.76 -9.91
C ARG A 34 -8.51 -8.35 -9.44
N GLY A 35 -8.64 -7.83 -8.22
CA GLY A 35 -9.94 -7.49 -7.62
C GLY A 35 -10.85 -8.69 -7.29
N ASP A 36 -10.36 -9.92 -7.44
CA ASP A 36 -11.12 -11.17 -7.21
C ASP A 36 -10.91 -11.77 -5.81
N GLY A 37 -9.90 -11.29 -5.07
CA GLY A 37 -9.58 -11.75 -3.72
C GLY A 37 -8.81 -13.07 -3.67
N SER A 38 -8.16 -13.47 -4.75
CA SER A 38 -7.35 -14.70 -4.82
C SER A 38 -5.85 -14.41 -4.99
N SER A 39 -5.02 -15.25 -4.37
CA SER A 39 -3.56 -15.25 -4.54
C SER A 39 -3.15 -16.34 -5.54
N PRO A 40 -2.13 -16.14 -6.40
CA PRO A 40 -1.54 -17.20 -7.20
C PRO A 40 -0.65 -18.17 -6.39
N ASP A 41 -0.36 -17.88 -5.11
CA ASP A 41 0.54 -18.69 -4.28
C ASP A 41 0.06 -20.15 -4.15
N GLU A 42 0.90 -21.09 -4.57
CA GLU A 42 0.61 -22.53 -4.46
C GLU A 42 1.03 -23.09 -3.09
N VAL A 43 2.06 -22.51 -2.46
CA VAL A 43 2.62 -22.97 -1.19
C VAL A 43 2.26 -21.99 -0.08
N VAL A 44 1.17 -22.32 0.64
CA VAL A 44 0.66 -21.48 1.73
C VAL A 44 0.60 -22.25 3.06
N PRO A 45 0.78 -21.58 4.21
CA PRO A 45 0.66 -22.24 5.50
C PRO A 45 -0.79 -22.67 5.78
N LEU A 46 -1.06 -23.99 5.72
CA LEU A 46 -2.39 -24.56 5.98
C LEU A 46 -2.79 -24.58 7.47
N GLN A 47 -1.82 -24.36 8.35
CA GLN A 47 -2.05 -24.24 9.79
C GLN A 47 -1.44 -22.92 10.26
N TRP A 48 -2.24 -22.05 10.84
CA TRP A 48 -1.79 -20.75 11.32
C TRP A 48 -2.54 -20.34 12.59
N ASN A 49 -1.82 -19.70 13.51
CA ASN A 49 -2.38 -18.92 14.61
C ASN A 49 -1.37 -17.86 15.07
N VAL A 50 -1.71 -17.09 16.09
CA VAL A 50 -0.84 -16.02 16.63
C VAL A 50 0.50 -16.57 17.15
N GLN A 51 0.58 -17.82 17.59
CA GLN A 51 1.81 -18.48 18.08
C GLN A 51 2.55 -19.29 17.00
N LYS A 52 1.87 -19.72 15.93
CA LYS A 52 2.38 -20.64 14.92
C LYS A 52 2.24 -20.03 13.52
N ASN A 53 3.35 -19.93 12.80
CA ASN A 53 3.42 -19.36 11.46
C ASN A 53 3.02 -17.87 11.38
N THR A 54 3.03 -17.15 12.51
CA THR A 54 2.99 -15.67 12.52
C THR A 54 4.42 -15.14 12.46
N ILE A 55 4.73 -14.36 11.42
CA ILE A 55 6.08 -13.78 11.23
C ILE A 55 6.26 -12.57 12.16
N TRP A 56 5.27 -11.70 12.22
CA TRP A 56 5.23 -10.55 13.11
C TRP A 56 3.79 -10.15 13.42
N LYS A 57 3.63 -9.33 14.46
CA LYS A 57 2.40 -8.64 14.80
C LYS A 57 2.75 -7.28 15.38
N MET A 58 1.87 -6.31 15.19
CA MET A 58 1.96 -5.01 15.84
C MET A 58 0.64 -4.63 16.48
N SER A 59 0.70 -3.82 17.53
CA SER A 59 -0.49 -3.13 18.03
C SER A 59 -0.73 -1.90 17.16
N LEU A 60 -1.94 -1.76 16.61
CA LEU A 60 -2.33 -0.51 15.96
C LEU A 60 -2.43 0.61 17.00
N PRO A 61 -2.04 1.85 16.68
CA PRO A 61 -2.14 2.99 17.59
C PRO A 61 -3.59 3.38 17.90
N GLY A 62 -4.54 2.88 17.11
CA GLY A 62 -5.97 3.14 17.26
C GLY A 62 -6.82 2.04 16.66
N LYS A 63 -8.09 2.37 16.36
CA LYS A 63 -9.04 1.41 15.79
C LYS A 63 -9.18 1.61 14.29
N GLY A 64 -9.09 0.53 13.52
CA GLY A 64 -9.37 0.52 12.09
C GLY A 64 -10.02 -0.80 11.68
N HIS A 65 -10.94 -0.76 10.72
CA HIS A 65 -11.58 -1.94 10.12
C HIS A 65 -11.24 -2.10 8.64
N ALA A 66 -10.49 -1.15 8.08
CA ALA A 66 -9.96 -1.28 6.73
C ALA A 66 -9.04 -2.50 6.61
N SER A 67 -9.06 -3.12 5.45
CA SER A 67 -8.06 -4.15 5.10
C SER A 67 -6.70 -3.53 4.78
N PRO A 68 -5.59 -4.20 5.13
CA PRO A 68 -4.26 -3.80 4.69
C PRO A 68 -4.13 -3.94 3.17
N ILE A 69 -3.28 -3.12 2.58
CA ILE A 69 -2.75 -3.34 1.23
C ILE A 69 -1.24 -3.53 1.30
N VAL A 70 -0.68 -4.21 0.30
CA VAL A 70 0.75 -4.50 0.22
C VAL A 70 1.28 -4.00 -1.11
N TRP A 71 2.39 -3.26 -1.09
CA TRP A 71 3.12 -2.89 -2.30
C TRP A 71 4.61 -3.09 -2.08
N LYS A 72 5.19 -4.07 -2.78
CA LYS A 72 6.59 -4.49 -2.59
C LYS A 72 6.88 -4.79 -1.11
N ASP A 73 7.82 -4.08 -0.49
CA ASP A 73 8.23 -4.23 0.91
C ASP A 73 7.42 -3.38 1.90
N HIS A 74 6.29 -2.80 1.48
CA HIS A 74 5.46 -1.92 2.31
C HIS A 74 4.08 -2.50 2.54
N VAL A 75 3.60 -2.40 3.77
CA VAL A 75 2.21 -2.68 4.16
C VAL A 75 1.57 -1.36 4.58
N PHE A 76 0.44 -1.02 3.98
CA PHE A 76 -0.30 0.19 4.34
C PHE A 76 -1.60 -0.17 5.06
N VAL A 77 -1.82 0.49 6.20
CA VAL A 77 -3.01 0.32 7.04
C VAL A 77 -3.51 1.67 7.53
N VAL A 78 -4.79 1.77 7.86
CA VAL A 78 -5.38 2.99 8.41
C VAL A 78 -5.95 2.75 9.79
N ALA A 79 -5.88 3.77 10.64
CA ALA A 79 -6.42 3.72 11.99
C ALA A 79 -7.04 5.07 12.37
N ALA A 80 -7.96 5.04 13.33
CA ALA A 80 -8.47 6.21 14.00
C ALA A 80 -7.91 6.27 15.41
N VAL A 81 -7.16 7.34 15.69
CA VAL A 81 -6.51 7.64 16.97
C VAL A 81 -7.18 8.90 17.50
N GLU A 82 -8.04 8.76 18.50
CA GLU A 82 -8.84 9.88 19.03
C GLU A 82 -9.69 10.56 17.93
N ASP A 83 -9.33 11.77 17.51
CA ASP A 83 -9.91 12.62 16.46
C ASP A 83 -9.05 12.66 15.18
N ARG A 84 -7.91 11.95 15.16
CA ARG A 84 -7.04 11.78 14.00
C ARG A 84 -7.38 10.51 13.21
N ARG A 85 -7.36 10.62 11.88
CA ARG A 85 -7.40 9.49 10.95
C ARG A 85 -6.03 9.41 10.29
N VAL A 86 -5.36 8.29 10.52
CA VAL A 86 -3.96 8.11 10.15
C VAL A 86 -3.81 7.02 9.09
N LEU A 87 -2.82 7.21 8.22
CA LEU A 87 -2.28 6.20 7.32
C LEU A 87 -0.90 5.79 7.85
N LEU A 88 -0.70 4.51 8.09
CA LEU A 88 0.59 3.95 8.49
C LEU A 88 1.22 3.22 7.30
N CYS A 89 2.54 3.29 7.22
CA CYS A 89 3.35 2.44 6.38
C CYS A 89 4.28 1.60 7.25
N LEU A 90 4.20 0.29 7.08
CA LEU A 90 4.99 -0.69 7.82
C LEU A 90 5.95 -1.39 6.88
N ASP A 91 7.09 -1.81 7.42
CA ASP A 91 7.95 -2.77 6.75
C ASP A 91 7.26 -4.15 6.67
N ARG A 92 7.15 -4.70 5.47
CA ARG A 92 6.48 -5.99 5.24
C ARG A 92 7.15 -7.15 5.96
N ARG A 93 8.47 -7.09 6.19
CA ARG A 93 9.24 -8.21 6.73
C ARG A 93 9.29 -8.19 8.25
N SER A 94 9.43 -7.01 8.86
CA SER A 94 9.53 -6.88 10.32
C SER A 94 8.22 -6.46 11.01
N GLY A 95 7.30 -5.81 10.29
CA GLY A 95 6.13 -5.15 10.87
C GLY A 95 6.46 -3.84 11.59
N GLU A 96 7.69 -3.34 11.46
CA GLU A 96 8.12 -2.05 12.03
C GLU A 96 7.45 -0.90 11.28
N GLU A 97 6.99 0.10 12.03
CA GLU A 97 6.46 1.32 11.45
C GLU A 97 7.58 2.13 10.79
N LYS A 98 7.46 2.41 9.49
CA LYS A 98 8.37 3.31 8.78
C LYS A 98 7.94 4.76 8.92
N TRP A 99 6.64 5.00 8.86
CA TRP A 99 6.04 6.31 9.07
C TRP A 99 4.54 6.19 9.35
N GLU A 100 4.01 7.25 9.98
CA GLU A 100 2.59 7.52 10.18
C GLU A 100 2.28 8.93 9.68
N GLU A 101 1.22 9.07 8.89
CA GLU A 101 0.73 10.37 8.41
C GLU A 101 -0.68 10.65 8.92
N THR A 102 -0.93 11.86 9.42
CA THR A 102 -2.28 12.30 9.79
C THR A 102 -2.99 12.87 8.57
N VAL A 103 -3.89 12.09 8.00
CA VAL A 103 -4.60 12.48 6.78
C VAL A 103 -5.76 13.42 7.08
N LEU A 104 -6.45 13.21 8.20
CA LEU A 104 -7.59 14.03 8.60
C LEU A 104 -7.64 14.20 10.12
N ILE A 105 -7.95 15.41 10.57
CA ILE A 105 -8.34 15.72 11.94
C ILE A 105 -9.78 16.24 11.88
N SER A 106 -10.72 15.51 12.46
CA SER A 106 -12.14 15.90 12.47
C SER A 106 -12.83 15.43 13.75
N ALA A 107 -13.98 16.02 14.07
CA ALA A 107 -14.80 15.52 15.17
C ALA A 107 -15.18 14.05 14.96
N ARG A 108 -15.50 13.34 16.04
CA ARG A 108 -15.91 11.94 15.95
C ARG A 108 -17.35 11.85 15.50
N GLU A 109 -17.60 11.12 14.42
CA GLU A 109 -18.96 10.86 13.93
C GLU A 109 -19.57 9.63 14.64
N PRO A 110 -20.91 9.55 14.75
CA PRO A 110 -21.58 8.34 15.20
C PRO A 110 -21.22 7.15 14.30
N THR A 111 -20.80 6.04 14.90
CA THR A 111 -20.49 4.81 14.18
C THR A 111 -21.36 3.66 14.66
N HIS A 112 -21.75 2.78 13.74
CA HIS A 112 -22.33 1.50 14.10
C HIS A 112 -21.26 0.62 14.77
N ARG A 113 -21.65 -0.29 15.67
CA ARG A 113 -20.72 -1.18 16.41
C ARG A 113 -19.75 -1.97 15.50
N ARG A 114 -20.19 -2.31 14.29
CA ARG A 114 -19.40 -3.04 13.29
C ARG A 114 -18.57 -2.12 12.36
N ASN A 115 -18.60 -0.81 12.58
CA ASN A 115 -17.84 0.17 11.82
C ASN A 115 -16.75 0.82 12.69
N SER A 116 -15.86 1.56 12.04
CA SER A 116 -14.84 2.39 12.65
C SER A 116 -14.75 3.71 11.87
N LEU A 117 -14.02 4.67 12.42
CA LEU A 117 -13.70 5.93 11.74
C LEU A 117 -12.58 5.77 10.68
N ALA A 118 -11.99 4.57 10.58
CA ALA A 118 -10.96 4.20 9.62
C ALA A 118 -11.30 2.86 8.96
N SER A 119 -12.40 2.85 8.19
CA SER A 119 -12.93 1.64 7.53
C SER A 119 -12.69 1.59 6.02
N SER A 120 -12.26 2.70 5.41
CA SER A 120 -11.95 2.74 3.99
C SER A 120 -10.58 2.10 3.72
N THR A 121 -10.56 0.98 3.01
CA THR A 121 -9.30 0.36 2.57
C THR A 121 -8.56 1.31 1.63
N PRO A 122 -7.28 1.62 1.89
CA PRO A 122 -6.47 2.40 0.98
C PRO A 122 -6.25 1.66 -0.35
N VAL A 123 -5.81 2.38 -1.37
CA VAL A 123 -5.38 1.82 -2.66
C VAL A 123 -4.10 2.51 -3.12
N THR A 124 -3.26 1.83 -3.87
CA THR A 124 -2.07 2.42 -4.48
C THR A 124 -1.98 2.10 -5.96
N ASP A 125 -1.48 3.06 -6.75
CA ASP A 125 -1.04 2.87 -8.14
C ASP A 125 0.45 2.53 -8.24
N GLY A 126 1.14 2.49 -7.09
CA GLY A 126 2.56 2.21 -6.95
C GLY A 126 3.46 3.43 -6.77
N ASP A 127 2.94 4.62 -7.02
CA ASP A 127 3.61 5.91 -6.80
C ASP A 127 2.96 6.66 -5.62
N LEU A 128 1.62 6.61 -5.53
CA LEU A 128 0.82 7.26 -4.50
C LEU A 128 -0.06 6.26 -3.75
N VAL A 129 -0.42 6.61 -2.52
CA VAL A 129 -1.41 5.89 -1.72
C VAL A 129 -2.61 6.80 -1.52
N TYR A 130 -3.79 6.32 -1.91
CA TYR A 130 -5.06 7.03 -1.81
C TYR A 130 -5.89 6.42 -0.68
N VAL A 131 -6.45 7.29 0.15
CA VAL A 131 -7.34 6.92 1.26
C VAL A 131 -8.44 7.95 1.36
N SER A 132 -9.62 7.51 1.78
CA SER A 132 -10.77 8.39 2.04
C SER A 132 -11.24 8.23 3.47
N PHE A 133 -11.48 9.35 4.13
CA PHE A 133 -12.10 9.40 5.45
C PHE A 133 -13.36 10.28 5.39
N LEU A 134 -14.32 10.00 6.27
CA LEU A 134 -15.45 10.90 6.49
C LEU A 134 -14.98 12.11 7.29
N ASP A 135 -15.37 13.30 6.86
CA ASP A 135 -15.14 14.57 7.55
C ASP A 135 -16.47 15.28 7.80
N GLY A 136 -17.08 15.02 8.97
CA GLY A 136 -18.25 15.76 9.47
C GLY A 136 -19.53 15.64 8.65
#